data_AF-A0A7J2WHD3-F1
#
_entry.id   AF-A0A7J2WHD3-F1
#
_cell.length_a   1.000
_cell.length_b   1.000
_cell.length_c   1.000
_cell.angle_alpha   90.00
_cell.angle_beta   90.00
_cell.angle_gamma   90.00
#
_symmetry.space_group_name_H-M   'P 1'
#
loop_
_entity.id
_entity.type
_entity.pdbx_description
1 polymer ?
#
loop_
_entity_poly.entity_id
_entity_poly.type
_entity_poly.pdbx_seq_one_letter_code
_entity_poly.pdbx_strand_id
1 'polypeptide(L)'
;MLTVITTYEELASLALEEALKKGADHVLVRIQEKLYEVIIYDCGVLKSYSVGRVSGLGIRVLVNGGVGYVYTASLDRGGIVGSVEKALSIARSLSRYAQVGYVSIKPVKDFFKVNVGVDPLRRRP
;
A
#
# COMPACT_ATOMS: atom_id res chain seq x y z
N MET A 1 25.39 -14.76 -2.29
CA MET A 1 25.17 -13.33 -2.54
C MET A 1 23.87 -12.96 -1.84
N LEU A 2 23.99 -12.40 -0.64
CA LEU A 2 22.90 -12.29 0.34
C LEU A 2 21.81 -11.35 -0.16
N THR A 3 20.59 -11.87 -0.28
CA THR A 3 19.37 -11.14 -0.56
C THR A 3 19.17 -10.10 0.55
N VAL A 4 19.31 -8.82 0.21
CA VAL A 4 18.96 -7.72 1.11
C VAL A 4 17.49 -7.91 1.47
N ILE A 5 17.20 -8.13 2.75
CA ILE A 5 15.83 -8.15 3.27
C ILE A 5 15.34 -6.70 3.17
N THR A 6 14.83 -6.30 2.01
CA THR A 6 14.29 -4.96 1.84
C THR A 6 13.01 -4.89 2.66
N THR A 7 13.07 -4.20 3.80
CA THR A 7 11.91 -4.09 4.69
C THR A 7 10.83 -3.26 4.01
N TYR A 8 9.54 -3.50 4.28
CA TYR A 8 8.45 -2.67 3.72
C TYR A 8 8.64 -1.18 4.01
N GLU A 9 9.27 -0.85 5.14
CA GLU A 9 9.66 0.51 5.50
C GLU A 9 10.61 1.14 4.49
N GLU A 10 11.58 0.38 3.96
CA GLU A 10 12.54 0.87 2.96
C GLU A 10 11.86 1.13 1.62
N LEU A 11 10.94 0.25 1.20
CA LEU A 11 10.15 0.45 -0.02
C LEU A 11 9.22 1.66 0.10
N ALA A 12 8.60 1.84 1.27
CA ALA A 12 7.77 3.01 1.55
C ALA A 12 8.61 4.29 1.56
N SER A 13 9.79 4.25 2.18
CA SER A 13 10.73 5.38 2.25
C SER A 13 11.23 5.77 0.86
N LEU A 14 11.57 4.78 0.02
CA LEU A 14 11.92 5.01 -1.39
C LEU A 14 10.80 5.77 -2.12
N ALA A 15 9.55 5.31 -2.03
CA ALA A 15 8.42 5.96 -2.69
C ALA A 15 8.19 7.39 -2.16
N LEU A 16 8.29 7.55 -0.84
CA LEU A 16 8.10 8.83 -0.15
C LEU A 16 9.16 9.85 -0.57
N GLU A 17 10.44 9.49 -0.46
CA GLU A 17 11.54 10.36 -0.83
C GLU A 17 11.51 10.74 -2.30
N GLU A 18 11.25 9.78 -3.19
CA GLU A 18 11.20 10.03 -4.63
C GLU A 18 10.08 11.02 -4.98
N ALA A 19 8.91 10.88 -4.35
CA ALA A 19 7.78 11.78 -4.55
C ALA A 19 8.08 13.19 -4.01
N LEU A 20 8.65 13.30 -2.80
CA LEU A 20 9.02 14.58 -2.18
C LEU A 20 10.11 15.30 -2.99
N LYS A 21 11.16 14.57 -3.42
CA LYS A 21 12.23 15.10 -4.28
C LYS A 21 11.70 15.67 -5.59
N LYS A 22 10.60 15.11 -6.13
CA LYS A 22 9.93 15.56 -7.36
C LYS A 22 8.83 16.60 -7.13
N GLY A 23 8.75 17.17 -5.93
CA GLY A 23 7.88 18.31 -5.61
C GLY A 23 6.44 17.94 -5.27
N ALA A 24 6.22 16.83 -4.56
CA ALA A 24 4.96 16.59 -3.87
C ALA A 24 4.88 17.40 -2.58
N ASP A 25 3.74 18.06 -2.35
CA ASP A 25 3.46 18.79 -1.11
C ASP A 25 3.12 17.84 0.04
N HIS A 26 2.43 16.75 -0.30
CA HIS A 26 2.06 15.71 0.64
C HIS A 26 2.05 14.35 -0.06
N VAL A 27 2.48 13.32 0.66
CA VAL A 27 2.58 11.96 0.13
C VAL A 27 2.07 10.99 1.19
N LEU A 28 1.21 10.07 0.77
CA LEU A 28 0.74 8.96 1.57
C LEU A 28 1.07 7.67 0.85
N VAL A 29 1.82 6.80 1.52
CA VAL A 29 2.20 5.49 1.02
C VAL A 29 1.55 4.43 1.89
N ARG A 30 0.90 3.45 1.27
CA ARG A 30 0.29 2.32 1.95
C ARG A 30 0.79 1.03 1.33
N ILE A 31 1.47 0.22 2.13
CA ILE A 31 1.82 -1.15 1.74
C ILE A 31 0.84 -2.09 2.43
N GLN A 32 0.37 -3.07 1.68
CA GLN A 32 -0.46 -4.13 2.22
C GLN A 32 0.06 -5.47 1.73
N GLU A 33 0.12 -6.42 2.66
CA GLU A 33 0.32 -7.83 2.39
C GLU A 33 -0.85 -8.62 2.97
N LYS A 34 -1.34 -9.59 2.20
CA LYS A 34 -2.37 -10.53 2.61
C LYS A 34 -1.92 -11.94 2.26
N LEU A 35 -1.75 -12.76 3.30
CA LEU A 35 -1.64 -14.20 3.19
C LEU A 35 -3.03 -14.79 3.46
N TYR A 36 -3.48 -15.70 2.61
CA TYR A 36 -4.76 -16.39 2.80
C TYR A 36 -4.71 -17.80 2.23
N GLU A 37 -5.56 -18.66 2.76
CA GLU A 37 -5.74 -20.04 2.31
C GLU A 37 -7.20 -20.23 1.89
N VAL A 38 -7.41 -20.98 0.82
CA VAL A 38 -8.74 -21.33 0.32
C VAL A 38 -8.81 -22.84 0.25
N ILE A 39 -9.77 -23.40 0.99
CA ILE A 39 -10.04 -24.84 1.05
C ILE A 39 -11.45 -25.06 0.55
N ILE A 40 -11.62 -25.77 -0.55
CA ILE A 40 -12.93 -26.14 -1.11
C ILE A 40 -13.15 -27.62 -0.84
N TYR A 41 -14.14 -27.92 0.00
CA TYR A 41 -14.52 -29.28 0.37
C TYR A 41 -16.00 -29.48 0.05
N ASP A 42 -16.31 -30.55 -0.67
CA ASP A 42 -17.68 -30.83 -1.12
C ASP A 42 -17.94 -32.35 -1.12
N CYS A 43 -19.11 -32.74 -0.62
CA CYS A 43 -19.58 -34.13 -0.55
C CYS A 43 -18.56 -35.14 0.01
N GLY A 44 -17.81 -34.76 1.05
CA GLY A 44 -16.83 -35.67 1.65
C GLY A 44 -15.45 -35.64 0.99
N VAL A 45 -15.28 -34.90 -0.11
CA VAL A 45 -14.07 -34.89 -0.94
C VAL A 45 -13.46 -33.49 -0.98
N LEU A 46 -12.15 -33.41 -0.77
CA LEU A 46 -11.39 -32.17 -0.99
C LEU A 46 -11.33 -31.88 -2.50
N LYS A 47 -11.92 -30.77 -2.92
CA LYS A 47 -11.94 -30.34 -4.32
C LYS A 47 -10.71 -29.51 -4.68
N SER A 48 -10.33 -28.58 -3.80
CA SER A 48 -9.11 -27.79 -4.01
C SER A 48 -8.57 -27.24 -2.70
N TYR A 49 -7.25 -27.03 -2.69
CA TYR A 49 -6.52 -26.36 -1.64
C TYR A 49 -5.54 -25.39 -2.30
N SER A 50 -5.61 -24.10 -1.94
CA SER A 50 -4.68 -23.10 -2.44
C SER A 50 -4.25 -22.14 -1.34
N VAL A 51 -2.98 -21.73 -1.41
CA VAL A 51 -2.41 -20.70 -0.56
C VAL A 51 -2.05 -19.52 -1.45
N GLY A 52 -2.58 -18.35 -1.12
CA GLY A 52 -2.37 -17.11 -1.85
C GLY A 52 -1.63 -16.09 -1.00
N ARG A 53 -0.62 -15.46 -1.58
CA ARG A 53 0.04 -14.28 -1.03
C ARG A 53 -0.13 -13.14 -2.02
N VAL A 54 -0.72 -12.04 -1.55
CA VAL A 54 -0.94 -10.83 -2.36
C VAL A 54 -0.30 -9.67 -1.63
N SER A 55 0.58 -8.95 -2.31
CA SER A 55 1.20 -7.74 -1.79
C SER A 55 1.03 -6.60 -2.78
N GLY A 56 0.98 -5.37 -2.27
CA GLY A 56 0.82 -4.19 -3.10
C GLY A 56 1.13 -2.89 -2.37
N LEU A 57 1.40 -1.87 -3.17
CA LEU A 57 1.73 -0.51 -2.77
C LEU A 57 0.70 0.45 -3.37
N GLY A 58 0.06 1.23 -2.52
CA GLY A 58 -0.73 2.39 -2.90
C GLY A 58 0.03 3.67 -2.62
N ILE A 59 0.08 4.57 -3.59
CA ILE A 59 0.70 5.88 -3.49
C ILE A 59 -0.37 6.94 -3.77
N ARG A 60 -0.53 7.88 -2.84
CA ARG A 60 -1.30 9.11 -3.01
C ARG A 60 -0.35 10.30 -2.89
N VAL A 61 -0.41 11.22 -3.84
CA VAL A 61 0.36 12.47 -3.79
C VAL A 61 -0.56 13.67 -3.93
N LEU A 62 -0.15 14.78 -3.33
CA LEU A 62 -0.73 16.11 -3.52
C LEU A 62 0.33 17.01 -4.17
N VAL A 63 -0.04 17.72 -5.22
CA VAL A 63 0.81 18.72 -5.89
C VAL A 63 -0.03 19.93 -6.26
N ASN A 64 0.27 21.10 -5.69
CA ASN A 64 -0.44 22.36 -5.90
C ASN A 64 -1.98 22.21 -5.78
N GLY A 65 -2.43 21.44 -4.79
CA GLY A 65 -3.84 21.15 -4.56
C GLY A 65 -4.45 20.04 -5.42
N GLY A 66 -3.76 19.54 -6.45
CA GLY A 66 -4.20 18.40 -7.25
C GLY A 66 -3.80 17.07 -6.61
N VAL A 67 -4.70 16.09 -6.62
CA VAL A 67 -4.48 14.78 -5.99
C VAL A 67 -4.26 13.70 -7.03
N GLY A 68 -3.22 12.88 -6.87
CA GLY A 68 -2.95 11.72 -7.71
C GLY A 68 -2.91 10.43 -6.90
N TYR A 69 -3.47 9.35 -7.44
CA TYR A 69 -3.48 8.03 -6.82
C TYR A 69 -3.01 6.97 -7.81
N VAL A 70 -2.15 6.06 -7.36
CA VAL A 70 -1.69 4.91 -8.12
C VAL A 70 -1.54 3.71 -7.19
N TYR A 71 -1.84 2.52 -7.72
CA TYR A 71 -1.63 1.25 -7.04
C TYR A 71 -0.74 0.36 -7.90
N THR A 72 0.16 -0.40 -7.29
CA THR A 72 1.02 -1.35 -7.98
C THR A 72 1.22 -2.61 -7.14
N ALA A 73 1.32 -3.77 -7.82
CA ALA A 73 1.77 -5.02 -7.21
C ALA A 73 3.29 -5.23 -7.38
N SER A 74 3.94 -4.43 -8.23
CA SER A 74 5.38 -4.48 -8.47
C SER A 74 6.11 -3.69 -7.38
N LEU A 75 6.68 -4.43 -6.42
CA LEU A 75 7.40 -3.89 -5.26
C LEU A 75 8.92 -3.75 -5.49
N ASP A 76 9.38 -3.88 -6.73
CA ASP A 76 10.76 -3.57 -7.12
C ASP A 76 10.96 -2.06 -7.31
N ARG A 77 12.22 -1.61 -7.27
CA ARG A 77 12.58 -0.19 -7.38
C ARG A 77 11.98 0.47 -8.63
N GLY A 78 12.00 -0.21 -9.77
CA GLY A 78 11.47 0.34 -11.03
C GLY A 78 9.95 0.50 -11.00
N GLY A 79 9.25 -0.54 -10.52
CA GLY A 79 7.81 -0.50 -10.30
C GLY A 79 7.36 0.63 -9.38
N ILE A 80 8.09 0.86 -8.29
CA ILE A 80 7.80 1.93 -7.32
C ILE A 80 8.03 3.31 -7.93
N VAL A 81 9.22 3.56 -8.50
CA VAL A 81 9.56 4.87 -9.07
C VAL A 81 8.62 5.23 -10.23
N GLY A 82 8.33 4.28 -11.12
CA GLY A 82 7.38 4.49 -12.21
C GLY A 82 5.95 4.77 -11.71
N SER A 83 5.54 4.17 -10.59
CA SER A 83 4.24 4.44 -9.97
C SER A 83 4.18 5.83 -9.34
N VAL A 84 5.26 6.27 -8.70
CA VAL A 84 5.40 7.65 -8.19
C VAL A 84 5.26 8.67 -9.31
N GLU A 85 5.95 8.46 -10.43
CA GLU A 85 5.89 9.38 -11.58
C GLU A 85 4.49 9.50 -12.16
N LYS A 86 3.78 8.37 -12.30
CA LYS A 86 2.38 8.37 -12.73
C LYS A 86 1.50 9.14 -11.75
N ALA A 87 1.66 8.92 -10.44
CA ALA A 87 0.88 9.61 -9.42
C ALA A 87 1.10 11.13 -9.49
N LEU A 88 2.35 11.57 -9.63
CA LEU A 88 2.70 12.99 -9.78
C LEU A 88 2.12 13.60 -11.06
N SER A 89 2.18 12.88 -12.19
CA SER A 89 1.63 13.34 -13.47
C SER A 89 0.11 13.57 -13.38
N ILE A 90 -0.61 12.63 -12.75
CA ILE A 90 -2.05 12.75 -12.50
C ILE A 90 -2.33 13.96 -11.60
N ALA A 91 -1.60 14.10 -10.48
CA ALA A 91 -1.78 15.20 -9.54
C ALA A 91 -1.55 16.58 -10.20
N ARG A 92 -0.47 16.73 -10.97
CA ARG A 92 -0.16 17.98 -11.71
C ARG A 92 -1.19 18.32 -12.78
N SER A 93 -1.81 17.31 -13.39
CA SER A 93 -2.87 17.52 -14.36
C SER A 93 -4.15 18.02 -13.69
N LEU A 94 -4.49 17.46 -12.53
CA LEU A 94 -5.69 17.80 -11.77
C LEU A 94 -5.58 19.12 -11.00
N SER A 95 -4.37 19.56 -10.63
CA SER A 95 -4.16 20.82 -9.89
C SER A 95 -4.68 22.06 -10.63
N ARG A 96 -4.86 21.96 -11.95
CA ARG A 96 -5.45 23.00 -12.80
C ARG A 96 -6.96 23.14 -12.66
N TYR A 97 -7.64 22.10 -12.15
CA TYR A 97 -9.11 22.00 -12.14
C TYR A 97 -9.70 21.90 -10.73
N ALA A 98 -9.00 21.26 -9.81
CA ALA A 98 -9.45 21.09 -8.44
C ALA A 98 -8.29 21.30 -7.47
N GLN A 99 -8.52 22.12 -6.45
CA GLN A 99 -7.54 22.41 -5.41
C GLN A 99 -8.07 21.94 -4.06
N VAL A 100 -7.39 20.95 -3.49
CA VAL A 100 -7.66 20.39 -2.18
C VAL A 100 -6.48 20.72 -1.27
N GLY A 101 -6.74 21.36 -0.14
CA GLY A 101 -5.72 21.65 0.87
C GLY A 101 -5.79 20.67 2.04
N TYR A 102 -4.66 20.44 2.70
CA TYR A 102 -4.63 19.83 4.02
C TYR A 102 -4.53 20.92 5.10
N VAL A 103 -5.21 20.71 6.22
CA VAL A 103 -5.00 21.49 7.43
C VAL A 103 -3.82 20.87 8.19
N SER A 104 -2.86 21.69 8.59
CA SER A 104 -1.71 21.23 9.36
C SER A 104 -2.15 20.86 10.77
N ILE A 105 -2.11 19.57 11.10
CA ILE A 105 -2.30 19.03 12.44
C ILE A 105 -0.99 18.39 12.91
N LYS A 106 -0.75 18.38 14.23
CA LYS A 106 0.44 17.72 14.78
C LYS A 106 0.41 16.22 14.44
N PRO A 107 1.50 15.64 13.91
CA PRO A 107 1.56 14.21 13.63
C PRO A 107 1.38 13.40 14.92
N VAL A 108 0.51 12.40 14.88
CA VAL A 108 0.32 11.44 15.99
C VAL A 108 0.63 10.05 15.45
N LYS A 109 1.57 9.35 16.11
CA LYS A 109 1.82 7.93 15.84
C LYS A 109 0.83 7.12 16.68
N ASP A 110 0.02 6.31 16.01
CA ASP A 110 -0.95 5.45 16.66
C ASP A 110 -0.88 4.04 16.07
N PHE A 111 -1.28 3.03 16.84
CA PHE A 111 -1.30 1.64 16.44
C PHE A 111 -2.62 1.02 16.86
N PHE A 112 -3.38 0.54 15.87
CA PHE A 112 -4.61 -0.19 16.12
C PHE A 112 -4.39 -1.68 15.92
N LYS A 113 -4.55 -2.44 17.01
CA LYS A 113 -4.63 -3.90 16.97
C LYS A 113 -6.07 -4.29 17.27
N VAL A 114 -6.72 -4.98 16.33
CA VAL A 114 -8.05 -5.55 16.58
C VAL A 114 -7.92 -6.59 17.69
N ASN A 115 -8.69 -6.43 18.77
CA ASN A 115 -8.83 -7.45 19.79
C ASN A 115 -9.70 -8.58 19.21
N VAL A 116 -9.06 -9.65 18.76
CA VAL A 116 -9.77 -10.83 18.27
C VAL A 116 -10.18 -11.65 19.50
N GLY A 117 -11.45 -11.55 19.91
CA GLY A 117 -11.96 -12.22 21.11
C GLY A 117 -12.02 -13.74 21.01
N VAL A 118 -12.02 -14.27 19.79
CA VAL A 118 -11.96 -15.71 19.50
C VAL A 118 -11.03 -15.89 18.32
N ASP A 119 -9.98 -16.70 18.50
CA ASP A 119 -9.13 -17.11 17.39
C ASP A 119 -9.98 -17.86 16.36
N PRO A 120 -10.15 -17.34 15.14
CA PRO A 120 -10.99 -17.96 14.11
C PRO A 120 -10.45 -19.31 13.63
N LEU A 121 -9.19 -19.65 13.93
CA LEU A 121 -8.57 -20.94 13.61
C LEU A 121 -8.66 -21.94 14.76
N ARG A 122 -9.01 -21.48 15.97
CA ARG A 122 -9.20 -22.36 17.12
C ARG A 122 -10.56 -23.01 17.00
N ARG A 123 -10.58 -24.25 16.46
CA ARG A 123 -11.76 -25.14 16.50
C ARG A 123 -12.32 -25.12 17.92
N ARG A 124 -13.57 -24.66 18.08
CA ARG A 124 -14.34 -24.99 19.27
C ARG A 124 -14.50 -26.53 19.28
N PRO A 125 -14.33 -27.17 20.45
CA PRO A 125 -14.54 -28.61 20.58
C PRO A 125 -15.94 -29.03 20.13
#